data_AF-A0A218XI28-F1
#
_entry.id   AF-A0A218XI28-F1
#
_cell.length_a   1.000
_cell.length_b   1.000
_cell.length_c   1.000
_cell.angle_alpha   90.00
_cell.angle_beta   90.00
_cell.angle_gamma   90.00
#
_symmetry.space_group_name_H-M   'P 1'
#
loop_
_entity.id
_entity.type
_entity.pdbx_description
1 polymer ?
#
loop_
_entity_poly.entity_id
_entity_poly.type
_entity_poly.pdbx_seq_one_letter_code
_entity_poly.pdbx_strand_id
1 'polypeptide(L)'
;MPQEWRDWIEGELSGTNITPVIQKELTKTDVARYHKRLLLSKKHILSLEFLREEEKEIMELPTTKAEKRGIPVQVIGPSRHRHTLSFRRWHMNKGNGKTSIMYVLTTRVWSDFVEDKNLRRGDVIQVWSFRVPEKLYMAIVVVRRSTLPEEGGDA
;
A
#
# COMPACT_ATOMS: atom_id res chain seq x y z
N MET A 1 -4.84 13.99 -2.86
CA MET A 1 -3.53 14.19 -2.23
C MET A 1 -3.23 15.68 -2.17
N PRO A 2 -2.33 16.15 -1.29
CA PRO A 2 -1.86 17.54 -1.31
C PRO A 2 -1.26 17.91 -2.67
N GLN A 3 -1.45 19.16 -3.12
CA GLN A 3 -1.00 19.60 -4.45
C GLN A 3 0.51 19.45 -4.62
N GLU A 4 1.30 19.76 -3.59
CA GLU A 4 2.76 19.56 -3.55
C GLU A 4 3.21 18.14 -3.90
N TRP A 5 2.40 17.12 -3.56
CA TRP A 5 2.71 15.74 -3.88
C TRP A 5 2.42 15.43 -5.33
N ARG A 6 1.35 15.98 -5.88
CA ARG A 6 1.00 15.82 -7.29
C ARG A 6 2.09 16.48 -8.15
N ASP A 7 2.43 17.73 -7.85
CA ASP A 7 3.45 18.49 -8.60
C ASP A 7 4.81 17.79 -8.55
N TRP A 8 5.20 17.25 -7.38
CA TRP A 8 6.44 16.49 -7.25
C TRP A 8 6.42 15.19 -8.06
N ILE A 9 5.30 14.44 -8.06
CA ILE A 9 5.19 13.21 -8.88
C ILE A 9 5.27 13.56 -10.37
N GLU A 10 4.56 14.58 -10.81
CA GLU A 10 4.52 14.98 -12.22
C GLU A 10 5.87 15.54 -12.69
N GLY A 11 6.51 16.40 -11.88
CA GLY A 11 7.78 17.04 -12.22
C GLY A 11 8.99 16.11 -12.08
N GLU A 12 9.20 15.53 -10.90
CA GLU A 12 10.44 14.79 -10.58
C GLU A 12 10.43 13.35 -11.07
N LEU A 13 9.23 12.74 -11.18
CA LEU A 13 9.09 11.36 -11.62
C LEU A 13 8.53 11.25 -13.04
N SER A 14 8.10 12.36 -13.66
CA SER A 14 7.31 12.33 -14.89
C SER A 14 6.09 11.40 -14.74
N GLY A 15 5.49 11.42 -13.54
CA GLY A 15 4.40 10.55 -13.16
C GLY A 15 3.09 10.96 -13.81
N THR A 16 2.35 9.99 -14.34
CA THR A 16 1.06 10.19 -15.00
C THR A 16 -0.02 9.31 -14.38
N ASN A 17 -1.28 9.51 -14.80
CA ASN A 17 -2.43 8.71 -14.38
C ASN A 17 -2.55 8.57 -12.84
N ILE A 18 -2.42 9.70 -12.14
CA ILE A 18 -2.47 9.75 -10.69
C ILE A 18 -3.92 9.54 -10.22
N THR A 19 -4.19 8.39 -9.61
CA THR A 19 -5.53 7.99 -9.16
C THR A 19 -5.53 7.58 -7.68
N PRO A 20 -6.60 7.91 -6.93
CA PRO A 20 -6.73 7.47 -5.54
C PRO A 20 -7.00 5.97 -5.48
N VAL A 21 -6.32 5.26 -4.58
CA VAL A 21 -6.53 3.82 -4.36
C VAL A 21 -7.38 3.59 -3.11
N ILE A 22 -6.99 4.19 -1.99
CA ILE A 22 -7.64 4.01 -0.68
C ILE A 22 -7.29 5.15 0.26
N GLN A 23 -8.20 5.47 1.17
CA GLN A 23 -7.88 6.18 2.41
C GLN A 23 -8.17 5.24 3.58
N LYS A 24 -7.23 5.11 4.52
CA LYS A 24 -7.43 4.30 5.72
C LYS A 24 -6.66 4.84 6.91
N GLU A 25 -7.19 4.53 8.09
CA GLU A 25 -6.45 4.64 9.34
C GLU A 25 -5.55 3.41 9.51
N LEU A 26 -4.30 3.63 9.92
CA LEU A 26 -3.32 2.57 10.16
C LEU A 26 -3.63 1.84 11.45
N THR A 27 -3.75 0.51 11.35
CA THR A 27 -3.95 -0.36 12.51
C THR A 27 -2.63 -0.81 13.10
N LYS A 28 -2.65 -1.38 14.32
CA LYS A 28 -1.46 -1.98 14.94
C LYS A 28 -0.75 -2.97 14.01
N THR A 29 -1.50 -3.73 13.22
CA THR A 29 -0.92 -4.75 12.32
C THR A 29 -0.22 -4.17 11.09
N ASP A 30 -0.60 -2.97 10.66
CA ASP A 30 0.00 -2.31 9.49
C ASP A 30 1.39 -1.72 9.81
N VAL A 31 1.58 -1.27 11.06
CA VAL A 31 2.85 -0.68 11.54
C VAL A 31 3.73 -1.68 12.28
N ALA A 32 3.22 -2.87 12.59
CA ALA A 32 3.99 -3.91 13.27
C ALA A 32 5.09 -4.47 12.36
N ARG A 33 6.35 -4.35 12.83
CA ARG A 33 7.56 -4.77 12.10
C ARG A 33 7.51 -6.23 11.63
N TYR A 34 6.94 -7.12 12.44
CA TYR A 34 6.88 -8.55 12.15
C TYR A 34 5.94 -8.91 10.99
N HIS A 35 4.85 -8.15 10.78
CA HIS A 35 3.85 -8.49 9.76
C HIS A 35 4.28 -8.15 8.34
N LYS A 36 5.23 -7.23 8.19
CA LYS A 36 5.86 -6.85 6.92
C LYS A 36 4.89 -6.51 5.78
N ARG A 37 3.74 -5.90 6.12
CA ARG A 37 2.66 -5.65 5.18
C ARG A 37 1.77 -4.47 5.58
N LEU A 38 1.23 -3.79 4.58
CA LEU A 38 0.11 -2.88 4.70
C LEU A 38 -1.13 -3.56 4.10
N LEU A 39 -2.16 -3.74 4.92
CA LEU A 39 -3.41 -4.36 4.48
C LEU A 39 -4.34 -3.31 3.85
N LEU A 40 -4.69 -3.54 2.59
CA LEU A 40 -5.64 -2.74 1.84
C LEU A 40 -6.94 -3.57 1.69
N SER A 41 -7.86 -3.38 2.64
CA SER A 41 -9.14 -4.09 2.62
C SER A 41 -9.90 -3.78 1.33
N LYS A 42 -10.38 -4.82 0.62
CA LYS A 42 -11.14 -4.66 -0.62
C LYS A 42 -12.34 -3.73 -0.46
N LYS A 43 -12.96 -3.70 0.73
CA LYS A 43 -14.10 -2.83 1.03
C LYS A 43 -13.77 -1.33 0.98
N HIS A 44 -12.49 -0.98 1.09
CA HIS A 44 -12.02 0.41 1.16
C HIS A 44 -11.22 0.81 -0.08
N ILE A 45 -10.95 -0.13 -1.00
CA ILE A 45 -10.33 0.21 -2.28
C ILE A 45 -11.39 0.89 -3.13
N LEU A 46 -11.08 2.10 -3.58
CA LEU A 46 -11.96 2.95 -4.36
C LEU A 46 -12.12 2.44 -5.79
N SER A 47 -11.00 2.02 -6.40
CA SER A 47 -10.99 1.45 -7.75
C SER A 47 -9.74 0.58 -7.95
N LEU A 48 -9.81 -0.38 -8.87
CA LEU A 48 -8.68 -1.16 -9.38
C LEU A 48 -8.37 -0.82 -10.85
N GLU A 49 -8.98 0.23 -11.40
CA GLU A 49 -8.76 0.68 -12.77
C GLU A 49 -7.35 1.20 -13.01
N PHE A 50 -6.62 1.49 -11.93
CA PHE A 50 -5.20 1.81 -12.02
C PHE A 50 -4.35 0.63 -12.48
N LEU A 51 -4.86 -0.62 -12.42
CA LEU A 51 -4.20 -1.80 -12.95
C LEU A 51 -4.47 -1.96 -14.45
N ARG A 52 -3.43 -2.34 -15.20
CA ARG A 52 -3.55 -2.78 -16.60
C ARG A 52 -4.12 -4.20 -16.67
N GLU A 53 -4.51 -4.66 -17.85
CA GLU A 53 -5.15 -5.97 -18.04
C GLU A 53 -4.24 -7.11 -17.59
N GLU A 54 -2.96 -7.08 -17.96
CA GLU A 54 -1.98 -8.10 -17.59
C GLU A 54 -1.74 -8.13 -16.07
N GLU A 55 -1.83 -6.96 -15.43
CA GLU A 55 -1.73 -6.82 -13.98
C GLU A 55 -2.98 -7.34 -13.25
N LYS A 56 -4.18 -7.12 -13.82
CA LYS A 56 -5.43 -7.69 -13.31
C LYS A 56 -5.42 -9.21 -13.40
N GLU A 57 -4.94 -9.76 -14.51
CA GLU A 57 -4.77 -11.21 -14.67
C GLU A 57 -3.91 -11.81 -13.56
N ILE A 58 -2.78 -11.17 -13.21
CA ILE A 58 -1.93 -11.61 -12.09
C ILE A 58 -2.71 -11.64 -10.77
N MET A 59 -3.57 -10.64 -10.54
CA MET A 59 -4.42 -10.57 -9.35
C MET A 59 -5.52 -11.63 -9.34
N GLU A 60 -5.99 -12.06 -10.50
CA GLU A 60 -7.06 -13.04 -10.66
C GLU A 60 -6.59 -14.50 -10.62
N LEU A 61 -5.28 -14.73 -10.69
CA LEU A 61 -4.69 -16.07 -10.59
C LEU A 61 -5.17 -16.82 -9.33
N PRO A 62 -5.32 -18.16 -9.41
CA PRO A 62 -5.68 -18.99 -8.25
C PRO A 62 -4.67 -18.82 -7.10
N THR A 63 -5.17 -18.89 -5.86
CA THR A 63 -4.45 -18.58 -4.60
C THR A 63 -3.07 -19.25 -4.51
N THR A 64 -2.95 -20.49 -4.98
CA THR A 64 -1.70 -21.28 -4.96
C THR A 64 -0.58 -20.69 -5.83
N LYS A 65 -0.92 -19.86 -6.83
CA LYS A 65 0.01 -19.14 -7.72
C LYS A 65 0.03 -17.63 -7.44
N ALA A 66 -1.11 -16.99 -7.16
CA ALA A 66 -1.21 -15.55 -6.87
C ALA A 66 -0.56 -15.14 -5.54
N GLU A 67 -0.58 -16.00 -4.51
CA GLU A 67 0.14 -15.69 -3.27
C GLU A 67 1.65 -15.64 -3.47
N LYS A 68 2.16 -16.37 -4.48
CA LYS A 68 3.58 -16.39 -4.87
C LYS A 68 3.92 -15.28 -5.88
N ARG A 69 2.99 -14.92 -6.77
CA ARG A 69 3.21 -13.93 -7.85
C ARG A 69 2.45 -12.65 -7.56
N GLY A 70 3.16 -11.61 -7.12
CA GLY A 70 2.63 -10.26 -6.97
C GLY A 70 3.13 -9.32 -8.06
N ILE A 71 2.46 -8.18 -8.19
CA ILE A 71 2.92 -7.11 -9.08
C ILE A 71 4.05 -6.36 -8.36
N PRO A 72 5.24 -6.24 -8.95
CA PRO A 72 6.27 -5.37 -8.42
C PRO A 72 5.82 -3.91 -8.55
N VAL A 73 5.86 -3.17 -7.45
CA VAL A 73 5.43 -1.78 -7.39
C VAL A 73 6.50 -0.95 -6.68
N GLN A 74 6.81 0.22 -7.23
CA GLN A 74 7.62 1.21 -6.54
C GLN A 74 6.72 2.05 -5.63
N VAL A 75 6.97 1.99 -4.33
CA VAL A 75 6.20 2.72 -3.33
C VAL A 75 7.02 3.89 -2.83
N ILE A 76 6.46 5.08 -2.96
CA ILE A 76 6.99 6.32 -2.41
C ILE A 76 6.36 6.51 -1.04
N GLY A 77 7.18 6.44 0.01
CA GLY A 77 6.71 6.77 1.36
C GLY A 77 6.55 8.29 1.54
N PRO A 78 6.04 8.75 2.70
CA PRO A 78 5.95 10.19 3.05
C PRO A 78 7.28 10.96 2.92
N SER A 79 8.35 10.17 2.88
CA SER A 79 9.75 10.47 2.70
C SER A 79 10.19 11.01 1.37
N ARG A 80 9.41 10.69 0.33
CA ARG A 80 9.85 10.67 -1.06
C ARG A 80 10.93 9.63 -1.39
N HIS A 81 11.39 8.83 -0.42
CA HIS A 81 12.18 7.63 -0.68
C HIS A 81 11.36 6.53 -1.36
N ARG A 82 12.02 5.85 -2.30
CA ARG A 82 11.47 4.77 -3.13
C ARG A 82 11.76 3.43 -2.48
N HIS A 83 10.73 2.59 -2.38
CA HIS A 83 10.85 1.23 -1.88
C HIS A 83 10.20 0.27 -2.87
N THR A 84 10.89 -0.84 -3.16
CA THR A 84 10.34 -1.88 -4.02
C THR A 84 9.48 -2.83 -3.19
N LEU A 85 8.17 -2.77 -3.41
CA LEU A 85 7.18 -3.61 -2.74
C LEU A 85 6.48 -4.52 -3.77
N SER A 86 5.70 -5.45 -3.26
CA SER A 86 4.85 -6.34 -4.04
C SER A 86 3.40 -6.06 -3.68
N PHE A 87 2.61 -5.66 -4.67
CA PHE A 87 1.16 -5.57 -4.54
C PHE A 87 0.56 -6.95 -4.84
N ARG A 88 -0.24 -7.48 -3.92
CA ARG A 88 -0.79 -8.84 -4.01
C ARG A 88 -2.26 -8.86 -3.64
N ARG A 89 -2.99 -9.83 -4.18
CA ARG A 89 -4.33 -10.22 -3.76
C ARG A 89 -4.26 -11.47 -2.88
N TRP A 90 -4.86 -11.41 -1.70
CA TRP A 90 -4.94 -12.49 -0.73
C TRP A 90 -6.38 -12.94 -0.49
N HIS A 91 -6.55 -14.23 -0.24
CA HIS A 91 -7.79 -14.81 0.24
C HIS A 91 -7.71 -15.02 1.75
N MET A 92 -8.46 -14.21 2.50
CA MET A 92 -8.55 -14.35 3.95
C MET A 92 -9.73 -15.23 4.30
N ASN A 93 -9.44 -16.45 4.76
CA ASN A 93 -10.45 -17.36 5.29
C ASN A 93 -10.91 -16.89 6.67
N LYS A 94 -12.21 -16.79 6.85
CA LYS A 94 -12.84 -16.46 8.13
C LYS A 94 -13.23 -17.75 8.85
N GLY A 95 -13.26 -17.72 10.18
CA GLY A 95 -13.63 -18.87 11.01
C GLY A 95 -15.05 -19.41 10.77
N ASN A 96 -15.90 -18.68 10.04
CA ASN A 96 -17.23 -19.11 9.64
C ASN A 96 -17.29 -19.73 8.23
N GLY A 97 -16.16 -20.16 7.67
CA GLY A 97 -16.07 -20.77 6.34
C GLY A 97 -16.17 -19.79 5.17
N LYS A 98 -16.35 -18.48 5.40
CA LYS A 98 -16.39 -17.46 4.34
C LYS A 98 -14.98 -16.99 4.00
N THR A 99 -14.69 -16.80 2.72
CA THR A 99 -13.44 -16.18 2.26
C THR A 99 -13.69 -14.72 1.87
N SER A 100 -12.83 -13.82 2.34
CA SER A 100 -12.81 -12.42 1.88
C SER A 100 -11.53 -12.11 1.12
N ILE A 101 -11.65 -11.31 0.06
CA ILE A 101 -10.49 -10.81 -0.69
C ILE A 101 -9.90 -9.61 0.05
N MET A 102 -8.59 -9.63 0.24
CA MET A 102 -7.79 -8.48 0.68
C MET A 102 -6.70 -8.19 -0.35
N TYR A 103 -6.30 -6.94 -0.45
CA TYR A 103 -5.09 -6.58 -1.17
C TYR A 103 -4.02 -6.19 -0.16
N VAL A 104 -2.76 -6.45 -0.49
CA VAL A 104 -1.65 -6.17 0.41
C VAL A 104 -0.51 -5.55 -0.36
N LEU A 105 0.12 -4.55 0.26
CA LEU A 105 1.46 -4.12 -0.10
C LEU A 105 2.42 -4.80 0.87
N THR A 106 3.38 -5.56 0.35
CA THR A 106 4.32 -6.32 1.18
C THR A 106 5.73 -6.27 0.61
N THR A 107 6.73 -6.34 1.48
CA THR A 107 8.14 -6.51 1.10
C THR A 107 8.83 -7.42 2.09
N ARG A 108 10.00 -7.96 1.72
CA ARG A 108 10.85 -8.73 2.64
C ARG A 108 11.45 -7.85 3.75
N VAL A 109 11.60 -6.55 3.47
CA VAL A 109 12.25 -5.56 4.36
C VAL A 109 11.27 -4.40 4.62
N TRP A 110 10.33 -4.63 5.53
CA TRP A 110 9.26 -3.66 5.84
C TRP A 110 9.66 -2.66 6.93
N SER A 111 10.61 -3.03 7.79
CA SER A 111 11.17 -2.15 8.83
C SER A 111 11.60 -0.83 8.24
N ASP A 112 12.36 -0.87 7.14
CA ASP A 112 12.95 0.32 6.54
C ASP A 112 11.89 1.27 5.98
N PHE A 113 10.75 0.75 5.51
CA PHE A 113 9.65 1.58 5.00
C PHE A 113 8.90 2.33 6.12
N VAL A 114 8.67 1.64 7.25
CA VAL A 114 7.93 2.21 8.40
C VAL A 114 8.82 3.10 9.26
N GLU A 115 10.07 2.67 9.48
CA GLU A 115 11.06 3.37 10.29
C GLU A 115 11.55 4.65 9.61
N ASP A 116 11.71 4.65 8.29
CA ASP A 116 12.12 5.85 7.57
C ASP A 116 11.13 7.01 7.83
N LYS A 117 9.83 6.75 8.05
CA LYS A 117 8.80 7.81 8.10
C LYS A 117 7.82 7.85 9.25
N ASN A 118 8.08 7.09 10.30
CA ASN A 118 7.37 7.22 11.56
C ASN A 118 5.84 7.09 11.35
N LEU A 119 5.43 6.15 10.49
CA LEU A 119 4.01 5.81 10.33
C LEU A 119 3.55 5.13 11.61
N ARG A 120 2.54 5.71 12.27
CA ARG A 120 2.07 5.26 13.58
C ARG A 120 0.67 4.71 13.50
N ARG A 121 0.32 3.86 14.47
CA ARG A 121 -1.06 3.44 14.69
C ARG A 121 -1.94 4.69 14.87
N GLY A 122 -3.06 4.74 14.15
CA GLY A 122 -3.99 5.87 14.16
C GLY A 122 -3.67 6.97 13.15
N ASP A 123 -2.52 6.91 12.43
CA ASP A 123 -2.29 7.79 11.30
C ASP A 123 -3.32 7.49 10.21
N VAL A 124 -3.91 8.52 9.62
CA VAL A 124 -4.73 8.37 8.42
C VAL A 124 -3.85 8.63 7.21
N ILE A 125 -3.78 7.63 6.35
CA ILE A 125 -3.04 7.68 5.10
C ILE A 125 -3.97 7.61 3.91
N GLN A 126 -3.52 8.16 2.79
CA GLN A 126 -4.02 7.87 1.48
C GLN A 126 -2.96 7.12 0.67
N VAL A 127 -3.38 6.10 -0.07
CA VAL A 127 -2.57 5.46 -1.10
C VAL A 127 -3.07 5.96 -2.44
N TRP A 128 -2.14 6.41 -3.27
CA TRP A 128 -2.37 6.84 -4.64
C TRP A 128 -1.55 5.95 -5.57
N SER A 129 -2.09 5.63 -6.73
CA SER A 129 -1.36 4.94 -7.80
C SER A 129 -1.03 5.93 -8.90
N PHE A 130 0.08 5.71 -9.57
CA PHE A 130 0.47 6.49 -10.74
C PHE A 130 1.41 5.66 -11.60
N ARG A 131 1.72 6.18 -12.78
CA ARG A 131 2.57 5.53 -13.77
C ARG A 131 3.83 6.34 -14.00
N VAL A 132 4.96 5.66 -14.00
CA VAL A 132 6.23 6.20 -14.47
C VAL A 132 6.63 5.33 -15.63
N PRO A 133 6.56 5.90 -16.85
CA PRO A 133 6.24 5.17 -18.06
C PRO A 133 5.24 4.02 -17.84
N GLU A 134 5.61 2.78 -18.09
CA GLU A 134 4.71 1.63 -17.94
C GLU A 134 4.62 1.07 -16.52
N LYS A 135 5.57 1.44 -15.67
CA LYS A 135 5.72 0.84 -14.34
C LYS A 135 4.68 1.42 -13.39
N LEU A 136 4.04 0.53 -12.63
CA LEU A 136 3.13 0.91 -11.55
C LEU A 136 3.92 1.45 -10.37
N TYR A 137 3.56 2.66 -9.95
CA TYR A 137 4.03 3.29 -8.74
C TYR A 137 2.86 3.54 -7.79
N MET A 138 3.15 3.62 -6.50
CA MET A 138 2.21 4.09 -5.50
C MET A 138 2.86 5.11 -4.58
N ALA A 139 2.08 6.08 -4.12
CA ALA A 139 2.48 7.04 -3.09
C ALA A 139 1.64 6.84 -1.84
N ILE A 140 2.30 6.78 -0.69
CA ILE A 140 1.67 6.76 0.63
C ILE A 140 1.81 8.15 1.23
N VAL A 141 0.68 8.85 1.35
CA VAL A 141 0.60 10.21 1.85
C VAL A 141 -0.12 10.21 3.18
N VAL A 142 0.48 10.82 4.21
CA VAL A 142 -0.19 10.99 5.51
C VAL A 142 -1.08 12.23 5.44
N VAL A 143 -2.37 12.05 5.67
CA VAL A 143 -3.36 13.15 5.64
C VAL A 143 -3.76 13.62 7.04
N ARG A 144 -3.61 12.75 8.04
CA ARG A 144 -3.80 13.12 9.46
C ARG A 144 -2.86 12.27 10.30
N ARG A 145 -2.08 12.93 11.17
CA ARG A 145 -1.25 12.23 12.16
C ARG A 145 -2.11 11.81 13.36
N SER A 146 -1.79 10.65 13.91
CA SER A 146 -2.37 10.15 15.14
C SER A 146 -2.06 11.08 16.30
N THR A 147 -3.04 11.31 17.16
CA THR A 147 -2.85 11.95 18.47
C THR A 147 -2.77 10.92 19.59
N LEU A 148 -2.83 9.62 19.26
CA LEU A 148 -2.68 8.57 20.25
C LEU A 148 -1.26 8.63 20.84
N PRO A 149 -1.12 8.44 22.17
CA PRO A 149 0.19 8.32 22.77
C PRO A 149 0.94 7.16 22.10
N GLU A 150 2.26 7.32 21.94
CA GLU A 150 3.09 6.20 21.52
C GLU A 150 2.97 5.14 22.60
N GLU A 151 2.26 4.04 22.30
CA GLU A 151 2.34 2.85 23.13
C GLU A 151 3.81 2.46 23.14
N GLY A 152 4.47 2.63 24.30
CA GLY A 152 5.84 2.23 24.52
C GLY A 152 6.05 0.84 23.92
N GLY A 153 7.08 0.72 23.10
CA GLY A 153 7.41 -0.55 22.48
C GLY A 153 7.66 -1.57 23.58
N ASP A 154 6.69 -2.45 23.80
CA ASP A 154 6.93 -3.65 24.58
C ASP A 154 7.91 -4.52 23.78
N ALA A 155 9.08 -4.66 24.41
CA ALA A 155 10.19 -5.61 24.27
C ALA A 155 10.06 -6.71 23.20
#